data_AF-A0A7Z9WP19-F1
#
_entry.id   AF-A0A7Z9WP19-F1
#
_cell.length_a   1.000
_cell.length_b   1.000
_cell.length_c   1.000
_cell.angle_alpha   90.00
_cell.angle_beta   90.00
_cell.angle_gamma   90.00
#
_symmetry.space_group_name_H-M   'P 1'
#
loop_
_entity.id
_entity.type
_entity.pdbx_description
1 polymer ?
#
loop_
_entity_poly.entity_id
_entity_poly.type
_entity_poly.pdbx_seq_one_letter_code
_entity_poly.pdbx_strand_id
1 'polypeptide(L)' 'YTFGVHNGKDFVPVKITEEMVGHKLGEFAPTTKFIRHGGKMQRELEAKAKQKQQTS' A
#
# COMPACT_ATOMS: atom_id res chain seq x y z
N TYR A 1 2.40 -5.01 -19.61
CA TYR A 1 3.55 -5.73 -19.04
C TYR A 1 3.64 -5.40 -17.55
N THR A 2 4.03 -6.36 -16.70
CA THR A 2 4.14 -6.20 -15.24
C THR A 2 5.52 -6.66 -14.79
N PHE A 3 6.18 -5.89 -13.94
CA PHE A 3 7.53 -6.17 -13.44
C PHE A 3 7.46 -6.66 -12.00
N GLY A 4 8.15 -7.76 -11.67
CA GLY A 4 8.39 -8.13 -10.28
C GLY A 4 9.59 -7.34 -9.73
N VAL A 5 9.34 -6.32 -8.92
CA VAL A 5 10.39 -5.49 -8.31
C VAL A 5 10.68 -5.99 -6.90
N HIS A 6 11.93 -6.34 -6.60
CA HIS A 6 12.33 -6.84 -5.28
C HIS A 6 12.40 -5.71 -4.25
N ASN A 7 11.67 -5.82 -3.13
CA ASN A 7 11.65 -4.80 -2.08
C ASN A 7 12.50 -5.15 -0.83
N GLY A 8 13.36 -6.17 -0.95
CA GLY A 8 14.21 -6.66 0.15
C GLY A 8 13.62 -7.85 0.90
N LYS A 9 12.35 -8.20 0.65
CA LYS A 9 11.69 -9.38 1.23
C LYS A 9 10.96 -10.21 0.17
N ASP A 10 10.19 -9.55 -0.68
CA ASP A 10 9.32 -10.15 -1.68
C ASP A 10 9.46 -9.42 -3.04
N PHE A 11 8.91 -10.00 -4.11
CA PHE A 11 8.77 -9.32 -5.40
C PHE A 11 7.38 -8.68 -5.53
N VAL A 12 7.35 -7.35 -5.59
CA VAL A 12 6.12 -6.57 -5.76
C VAL A 12 5.78 -6.47 -7.26
N PRO A 13 4.59 -6.91 -7.70
CA PRO A 13 4.18 -6.75 -9.10
C PRO A 13 3.81 -5.30 -9.38
N VAL A 14 4.60 -4.62 -10.22
CA VAL A 14 4.40 -3.22 -10.62
C VAL A 14 4.00 -3.16 -12.09
N LYS A 15 2.83 -2.59 -12.36
CA LYS A 15 2.39 -2.25 -13.73
C LYS A 15 2.78 -0.80 -14.02
N ILE A 16 3.56 -0.59 -15.07
CA ILE A 16 4.12 0.72 -15.42
C ILE A 16 3.11 1.55 -16.22
N THR A 17 2.99 2.83 -15.87
CA THR A 17 2.28 3.87 -16.61
C THR A 17 3.26 4.89 -17.19
N GLU A 18 2.83 5.72 -18.13
CA GLU A 18 3.71 6.72 -18.79
C GLU A 18 4.28 7.75 -17.80
N GLU A 19 3.52 8.09 -16.75
CA GLU A 19 3.97 9.00 -15.68
C GLU A 19 5.15 8.46 -14.86
N MET A 20 5.44 7.16 -14.94
CA MET A 20 6.57 6.52 -14.27
C MET A 20 7.85 6.50 -15.12
N VAL A 21 7.79 6.95 -16.38
CA VAL A 21 8.96 7.00 -17.27
C VAL A 21 9.93 8.06 -16.76
N GLY A 22 11.20 7.67 -16.59
CA GLY A 22 12.25 8.53 -15.99
C GLY A 22 12.44 8.33 -14.49
N HIS A 23 11.54 7.59 -13.83
CA HIS A 23 11.64 7.22 -12.42
C HIS A 23 12.34 5.87 -12.20
N LYS A 24 12.73 5.58 -10.95
CA LYS A 24 13.37 4.31 -10.59
C LYS A 24 12.34 3.30 -10.11
N LEU A 25 12.46 2.06 -10.56
CA LEU A 25 11.52 0.98 -10.20
C LEU A 25 11.36 0.77 -8.67
N GLY A 26 12.43 0.99 -7.89
CA GLY A 26 12.40 0.87 -6.44
C GLY A 26 11.48 1.90 -5.74
N GLU A 27 11.18 3.03 -6.38
CA GLU A 27 10.25 4.05 -5.85
C GLU A 27 8.82 3.51 -5.77
N PHE A 28 8.51 2.50 -6.59
CA PHE A 28 7.18 1.88 -6.66
C PHE A 28 7.09 0.57 -5.85
N ALA A 29 8.15 0.18 -5.13
CA ALA A 29 8.24 -1.06 -4.36
C ALA A 29 8.69 -0.77 -2.92
N PRO A 30 7.76 -0.42 -2.00
CA PRO A 30 8.12 -0.01 -0.64
C PRO A 30 8.79 -1.16 0.13
N THR A 31 9.87 -0.82 0.84
CA THR A 31 10.71 -1.78 1.58
C THR A 31 10.24 -1.99 3.02
N THR A 32 9.50 -1.04 3.60
CA THR A 32 8.95 -1.15 4.95
C THR A 32 7.43 -1.12 4.92
N LYS A 33 6.82 -1.85 5.85
CA LYS A 33 5.36 -1.80 6.04
C LYS A 33 5.03 -0.49 6.74
N PHE A 34 4.20 0.34 6.13
CA PHE A 34 3.69 1.53 6.78
C PHE A 34 2.80 1.11 7.97
N ILE A 35 3.25 1.40 9.18
CA ILE A 35 2.46 1.27 10.39
C ILE A 35 1.97 2.68 10.74
N ARG A 36 0.68 2.91 10.58
CA ARG A 36 0.06 4.18 11.00
C ARG A 36 0.32 4.41 12.49
N HIS A 37 0.78 5.60 12.85
CA HIS A 37 0.83 6.07 14.25
C HIS A 37 -0.56 6.44 14.80
N GLY A 38 -1.60 5.67 14.43
CA GLY A 38 -2.95 5.82 14.96
C GLY A 38 -3.10 4.98 16.20
N GLY A 39 -3.22 5.63 17.36
CA GLY A 39 -3.56 4.98 18.62
C GLY A 39 -4.95 4.31 18.59
N LYS A 40 -5.40 3.79 19.74
CA LYS A 40 -6.69 3.07 19.89
C LYS A 40 -7.87 3.75 19.18
N MET A 41 -7.96 5.08 19.28
CA MET A 41 -9.02 5.89 18.69
C MET A 41 -9.18 5.71 17.17
N GLN A 42 -8.10 5.68 16.38
CA GLN A 42 -8.21 5.50 14.93
C GLN A 42 -8.65 4.08 14.57
N ARG A 43 -8.19 3.10 15.36
CA ARG A 43 -8.58 1.69 15.20
C ARG A 43 -10.07 1.49 15.49
N GLU A 44 -10.59 2.19 16.49
CA GLU A 44 -12.03 2.22 16.83
C GLU A 44 -12.88 2.93 15.77
N LEU A 45 -12.41 4.04 15.21
CA LEU A 45 -13.08 4.75 14.11
C LEU A 45 -13.16 3.89 12.85
N GLU A 46 -12.07 3.21 12.48
CA GLU A 46 -12.05 2.31 11.32
C GLU A 46 -12.93 1.06 11.53
N ALA A 47 -12.99 0.54 12.76
CA ALA A 47 -13.89 -0.57 13.11
C ALA A 47 -15.37 -0.16 13.06
N LYS A 48 -15.71 1.03 13.57
CA LYS A 48 -17.07 1.59 13.47
C LYS A 48 -17.47 1.87 12.03
N ALA A 49 -16.54 2.38 11.21
CA ALA A 49 -16.78 2.61 9.78
C ALA A 49 -17.02 1.29 9.01
N LYS A 50 -16.25 0.24 9.31
CA LYS A 50 -16.44 -1.10 8.73
C LYS A 50 -17.78 -1.73 9.14
N GLN A 51 -18.19 -1.60 10.41
CA GLN A 51 -19.51 -2.07 10.85
C GLN A 51 -20.66 -1.35 10.15
N LYS A 52 -20.58 -0.03 9.99
CA LYS A 52 -21.63 0.77 9.33
C LYS A 52 -21.81 0.41 7.85
N GLN A 53 -20.72 0.06 7.16
CA GLN A 53 -20.77 -0.38 5.75
C GLN A 53 -21.33 -1.80 5.59
N GLN A 54 -21.29 -2.62 6.63
CA GLN A 54 -21.75 -4.02 6.60
C GLN A 54 -23.25 -4.15 6.93
N THR A 55 -23.85 -3.12 7.51
CA THR A 55 -25.26 -3.04 7.92
C THR A 55 -26.13 -2.22 6.96
N SER A 56 -25.69 -1.99 5.72
CA SER A 56 -26.43 -1.28 4.67
C SER A 56 -26.54 -2.10 3.41
#